data_AF-A0A834KTP0-F1
#
_entry.id   AF-A0A834KTP0-F1
#
_cell.length_a   1.000
_cell.length_b   1.000
_cell.length_c   1.000
_cell.angle_alpha   90.00
_cell.angle_beta   90.00
_cell.angle_gamma   90.00
#
_symmetry.space_group_name_H-M   'P 1'
#
loop_
_entity.id
_entity.type
_entity.pdbx_description
1 polymer ?
#
loop_
_entity_poly.entity_id
_entity_poly.type
_entity_poly.pdbx_seq_one_letter_code
_entity_poly.pdbx_strand_id
1 'polypeptide(L)'
;MGRKEPSTIAKRRYYSDARTDQLMRSSALYKEAFAKGKNCQGKDGKACVLKAICKASKRDRDIVGKGTFLEEILHTIFTLPDGFYELDPMTEYEEAYWKKENCDEYIAKCPDVF
;
A
#
# COMPACT_ATOMS: atom_id res chain seq x y z
N MET A 1 24.22 -13.46 33.30
CA MET A 1 23.27 -12.73 32.43
C MET A 1 24.03 -11.64 31.68
N GLY A 2 24.40 -11.88 30.42
CA GLY A 2 25.02 -10.85 29.57
C GLY A 2 24.20 -10.73 28.29
N ARG A 3 23.53 -9.59 28.08
CA ARG A 3 22.90 -9.28 26.79
C ARG A 3 24.03 -9.10 25.77
N LYS A 4 24.27 -10.08 24.90
CA LYS A 4 25.15 -9.90 23.74
C LYS A 4 24.54 -8.81 22.85
N GLU A 5 25.32 -7.79 22.52
CA GLU A 5 24.87 -6.78 21.56
C GLU A 5 24.53 -7.45 20.22
N PRO A 6 23.39 -7.10 19.59
CA PRO A 6 23.04 -7.65 18.29
C PRO A 6 24.02 -7.15 17.23
N SER A 7 24.38 -8.04 16.31
CA SER A 7 25.30 -7.74 15.21
C SER A 7 24.77 -6.60 14.32
N THR A 8 25.67 -5.91 13.62
CA THR A 8 25.31 -4.79 12.72
C THR A 8 24.30 -5.21 11.64
N ILE A 9 24.34 -6.47 11.20
CA ILE A 9 23.40 -7.06 10.24
C ILE A 9 22.02 -7.24 10.90
N ALA A 10 21.97 -7.71 12.16
CA ALA A 10 20.73 -7.82 12.92
C ALA A 10 20.11 -6.45 13.20
N LYS A 11 20.93 -5.44 13.55
CA LYS A 11 20.48 -4.05 13.72
C LYS A 11 19.92 -3.48 12.40
N ARG A 12 20.55 -3.75 11.25
CA ARG A 12 20.09 -3.28 9.93
C ARG A 12 18.78 -3.96 9.49
N ARG A 13 18.64 -5.27 9.73
CA ARG A 13 17.36 -5.99 9.52
C ARG A 13 16.26 -5.46 10.43
N TYR A 14 16.52 -5.33 11.73
CA TYR A 14 15.55 -4.80 12.70
C TYR A 14 15.07 -3.37 12.35
N TYR A 15 16.00 -2.48 11.95
CA TYR A 15 15.64 -1.12 11.55
C TYR A 15 14.90 -1.08 10.20
N SER A 16 15.24 -1.97 9.27
CA SER A 16 14.47 -2.13 8.02
C SER A 16 13.06 -2.60 8.32
N ASP A 17 12.90 -3.59 9.18
CA ASP A 17 11.62 -4.17 9.58
C ASP A 17 10.75 -3.15 10.34
N ALA A 18 11.32 -2.40 11.28
CA ALA A 18 10.62 -1.32 11.99
C ALA A 18 10.21 -0.17 11.07
N ARG A 19 11.05 0.18 10.09
CA ARG A 19 10.72 1.18 9.06
C ARG A 19 9.58 0.67 8.16
N THR A 20 9.62 -0.60 7.78
CA THR A 20 8.58 -1.26 7.00
C THR A 20 7.27 -1.29 7.79
N ASP A 21 7.28 -1.67 9.07
CA ASP A 21 6.11 -1.66 9.94
C ASP A 21 5.53 -0.24 10.09
N GLN A 22 6.37 0.78 10.26
CA GLN A 22 5.93 2.18 10.30
C GLN A 22 5.32 2.64 8.97
N LEU A 23 5.91 2.25 7.84
CA LEU A 23 5.36 2.52 6.52
C LEU A 23 4.02 1.81 6.32
N MET A 24 3.89 0.55 6.73
CA MET A 24 2.65 -0.23 6.65
C MET A 24 1.54 0.39 7.51
N ARG A 25 1.85 0.83 8.73
CA ARG A 25 0.91 1.59 9.59
C ARG A 25 0.50 2.92 8.97
N SER A 26 1.46 3.64 8.36
CA SER A 26 1.14 4.88 7.65
C SER A 26 0.22 4.60 6.46
N SER A 27 0.48 3.53 5.69
CA SER A 27 -0.38 3.09 4.58
C SER A 27 -1.77 2.71 5.08
N ALA A 28 -1.90 2.02 6.22
CA ALA A 28 -3.20 1.70 6.82
C ALA A 28 -4.00 2.97 7.18
N LEU A 29 -3.37 3.94 7.84
CA LEU A 29 -4.01 5.23 8.15
C LEU A 29 -4.42 5.98 6.88
N TYR A 30 -3.59 5.97 5.85
CA TYR A 30 -3.93 6.59 4.56
C TYR A 30 -5.06 5.86 3.84
N LYS A 31 -5.10 4.53 3.87
CA LYS A 31 -6.21 3.72 3.34
C LYS A 31 -7.53 4.13 4.01
N GLU A 32 -7.54 4.24 5.35
CA GLU A 32 -8.73 4.68 6.08
C GLU A 32 -9.14 6.12 5.77
N ALA A 33 -8.18 7.05 5.77
CA ALA A 33 -8.44 8.46 5.49
C ALA A 33 -8.98 8.66 4.06
N PHE A 34 -8.40 7.96 3.09
CA PHE A 34 -8.84 7.99 1.70
C PHE A 34 -10.24 7.37 1.55
N ALA A 35 -10.50 6.21 2.17
CA ALA A 35 -11.81 5.58 2.16
C ALA A 35 -12.88 6.51 2.77
N LYS A 36 -12.61 7.11 3.93
CA LYS A 36 -13.51 8.08 4.58
C LYS A 36 -13.76 9.29 3.68
N GLY A 37 -12.72 9.87 3.08
CA GLY A 37 -12.86 11.00 2.15
C GLY A 37 -13.71 10.67 0.92
N LYS A 38 -13.56 9.47 0.35
CA LYS A 38 -14.36 9.01 -0.79
C LYS A 38 -15.82 8.70 -0.39
N ASN A 39 -16.04 8.15 0.80
CA ASN A 39 -17.39 8.00 1.38
C ASN A 39 -18.07 9.37 1.56
N CYS A 40 -17.34 10.39 2.02
CA CYS A 40 -17.85 11.76 2.11
C CYS A 40 -18.22 12.36 0.73
N GLN A 41 -17.62 11.86 -0.35
CA GLN A 41 -17.96 12.22 -1.73
C GLN A 41 -19.09 11.36 -2.32
N GLY A 42 -19.75 10.51 -1.51
CA GLY A 42 -20.83 9.63 -1.95
C GLY A 42 -20.37 8.40 -2.74
N LYS A 43 -19.08 8.07 -2.71
CA LYS A 43 -18.49 6.91 -3.39
C LYS A 43 -18.27 5.76 -2.40
N ASP A 44 -18.19 4.53 -2.90
CA ASP A 44 -17.72 3.41 -2.09
C ASP A 44 -16.22 3.56 -1.85
N GLY A 45 -15.86 4.18 -0.73
CA GLY A 45 -14.49 4.51 -0.41
C GLY A 45 -13.58 3.30 -0.29
N LYS A 46 -14.14 2.15 0.14
CA LYS A 46 -13.40 0.90 0.19
C LYS A 46 -13.06 0.41 -1.23
N ALA A 47 -14.03 0.41 -2.14
CA ALA A 47 -13.78 0.09 -3.55
C ALA A 47 -12.77 1.06 -4.19
N CYS A 48 -12.82 2.34 -3.84
CA CYS A 48 -11.83 3.32 -4.31
C CYS A 48 -10.40 3.01 -3.85
N VAL A 49 -10.22 2.61 -2.58
CA VAL A 49 -8.90 2.21 -2.05
C VAL A 49 -8.39 0.96 -2.76
N LEU A 50 -9.23 -0.07 -2.92
CA LEU A 50 -8.83 -1.31 -3.60
C LEU A 50 -8.41 -1.06 -5.06
N LYS A 51 -9.16 -0.23 -5.78
CA LYS A 51 -8.80 0.23 -7.13
C LYS A 51 -7.48 1.00 -7.15
N ALA A 52 -7.23 1.86 -6.17
CA ALA A 52 -6.01 2.66 -6.08
C ALA A 52 -4.78 1.76 -5.85
N ILE A 53 -4.90 0.78 -4.95
CA ILE A 53 -3.84 -0.19 -4.66
C ILE A 53 -3.53 -1.05 -5.89
N CYS A 54 -4.55 -1.58 -6.57
CA CYS A 54 -4.35 -2.39 -7.77
C CYS A 54 -3.67 -1.59 -8.90
N LYS A 55 -4.08 -0.34 -9.11
CA LYS A 55 -3.43 0.54 -10.10
C LYS A 55 -2.01 0.92 -9.71
N ALA A 56 -1.74 1.16 -8.42
CA ALA A 56 -0.39 1.41 -7.92
C ALA A 56 0.53 0.21 -8.13
N SER A 57 0.03 -1.02 -7.94
CA SER A 57 0.80 -2.25 -8.10
C SER A 57 1.08 -2.62 -9.55
N LYS A 58 0.23 -2.16 -10.49
CA LYS A 58 0.44 -2.29 -11.95
C LYS A 58 1.48 -1.33 -12.53
N ARG A 59 1.84 -0.25 -11.84
CA ARG A 59 2.76 0.74 -12.42
C ARG A 59 4.16 0.16 -12.57
N ASP A 60 4.65 0.13 -13.81
CA ASP A 60 6.04 -0.20 -14.10
C ASP A 60 6.99 0.89 -13.57
N ARG A 61 8.18 0.47 -13.16
CA ARG A 61 9.21 1.39 -12.65
C ARG A 61 9.62 2.44 -13.68
N ASP A 62 9.45 2.16 -14.97
CA ASP A 62 9.81 3.05 -16.09
C ASP A 62 8.80 4.20 -16.31
N ILE A 63 7.62 4.13 -15.70
CA ILE A 63 6.57 5.16 -15.73
C ILE A 63 6.43 5.91 -14.39
N VAL A 64 7.15 5.50 -13.35
CA VAL A 64 7.25 6.25 -12.10
C VAL A 64 7.93 7.60 -12.35
N GLY A 65 7.34 8.67 -11.83
CA GLY A 65 7.78 10.05 -12.06
C GLY A 65 7.28 10.71 -13.35
N LYS A 66 6.46 10.01 -14.15
CA LYS A 66 5.80 10.57 -15.34
C LYS A 66 4.31 10.87 -15.13
N GLY A 67 3.77 10.51 -13.96
CA GLY A 67 2.39 10.78 -13.58
C GLY A 67 2.16 12.18 -13.03
N THR A 68 0.90 12.46 -12.67
CA THR A 68 0.54 13.64 -11.90
C THR A 68 1.10 13.54 -10.47
N PHE A 69 1.26 14.69 -9.81
CA PHE A 69 1.72 14.72 -8.42
C PHE A 69 0.90 13.80 -7.48
N LEU A 70 -0.43 13.78 -7.68
CA LEU A 70 -1.31 12.93 -6.89
C LEU A 70 -1.09 11.44 -7.19
N GLU A 71 -0.89 11.07 -8.46
CA GLU A 71 -0.59 9.70 -8.85
C GLU A 71 0.71 9.19 -8.23
N GLU A 72 1.76 10.01 -8.19
CA GLU A 72 3.05 9.62 -7.60
C GLU A 72 2.95 9.46 -6.07
N ILE A 73 2.20 10.34 -5.41
CA ILE A 73 1.92 10.21 -3.96
C ILE A 73 1.17 8.92 -3.69
N LEU A 74 0.08 8.65 -4.42
CA LEU A 74 -0.75 7.46 -4.20
C LEU A 74 0.02 6.19 -4.54
N HIS A 75 0.84 6.19 -5.60
CA HIS A 75 1.74 5.09 -5.90
C HIS A 75 2.73 4.86 -4.76
N THR A 76 3.33 5.91 -4.20
CA THR A 76 4.28 5.77 -3.09
C THR A 76 3.61 5.21 -1.82
N ILE A 77 2.39 5.64 -1.50
CA ILE A 77 1.65 5.23 -0.29
C ILE A 77 1.09 3.81 -0.41
N PHE A 78 0.65 3.41 -1.61
CA PHE A 78 -0.01 2.12 -1.84
C PHE A 78 0.91 1.05 -2.42
N THR A 79 2.15 1.37 -2.76
CA THR A 79 3.18 0.38 -3.07
C THR A 79 3.57 -0.37 -1.81
N LEU A 80 3.29 -1.67 -1.78
CA LEU A 80 3.74 -2.53 -0.70
C LEU A 80 5.22 -2.90 -0.93
N PRO A 81 6.09 -2.82 0.10
CA PRO A 81 7.47 -3.26 -0.04
C PRO A 81 7.54 -4.77 -0.22
N ASP A 82 8.46 -5.22 -1.08
CA ASP A 82 8.72 -6.64 -1.30
C ASP A 82 9.24 -7.28 0.00
N GLY A 83 8.50 -8.26 0.52
CA GLY A 83 8.86 -8.97 1.76
C GLY A 83 7.84 -10.03 2.14
N PHE A 84 8.31 -11.12 2.75
CA PHE A 84 7.45 -12.16 3.31
C PHE A 84 7.02 -11.75 4.72
N TYR A 85 5.76 -11.39 4.88
CA TYR A 85 5.13 -11.28 6.19
C TYR A 85 4.61 -12.67 6.57
N GLU A 86 5.52 -13.51 7.07
CA GLU A 86 5.09 -14.71 7.79
C GLU A 86 4.46 -14.21 9.09
N LEU A 87 3.11 -14.13 9.18
CA LEU A 87 2.30 -14.41 10.39
C LEU A 87 0.87 -13.81 10.38
N ASP A 88 0.47 -12.97 9.44
CA ASP A 88 -0.90 -12.42 9.39
C ASP A 88 -1.67 -12.92 8.16
N PRO A 89 -2.96 -13.32 8.27
CA PRO A 89 -3.77 -13.62 7.11
C PRO A 89 -3.80 -12.41 6.17
N MET A 90 -3.56 -12.67 4.88
CA MET A 90 -3.54 -11.65 3.85
C MET A 90 -4.86 -10.86 3.87
N THR A 91 -4.75 -9.56 4.06
CA THR A 91 -5.90 -8.66 4.02
C THR A 91 -6.39 -8.49 2.59
N GLU A 92 -7.65 -8.14 2.42
CA GLU A 92 -8.23 -7.82 1.10
C GLU A 92 -7.47 -6.70 0.34
N TYR A 93 -6.79 -5.81 1.07
CA TYR A 93 -5.95 -4.76 0.49
C TYR A 93 -4.63 -5.31 -0.06
N GLU A 94 -4.04 -6.29 0.61
CA GLU A 94 -2.84 -6.98 0.13
C GLU A 94 -3.19 -7.89 -1.04
N GLU A 95 -4.32 -8.59 -0.98
CA GLU A 95 -4.83 -9.35 -2.11
C GLU A 95 -5.00 -8.47 -3.36
N ALA A 96 -5.57 -7.26 -3.22
CA ALA A 96 -5.73 -6.33 -4.33
C ALA A 96 -4.38 -5.85 -4.91
N TYR A 97 -3.33 -5.76 -4.08
CA TYR A 97 -1.99 -5.45 -4.54
C TYR A 97 -1.40 -6.58 -5.38
N TRP A 98 -1.54 -7.83 -4.92
CA TRP A 98 -0.96 -9.02 -5.56
C TRP A 98 -1.73 -9.49 -6.79
N LYS A 99 -3.07 -9.40 -6.78
CA LYS A 99 -3.91 -9.97 -7.83
C LYS A 99 -3.76 -9.25 -9.16
N LYS A 100 -3.23 -8.02 -9.22
CA LYS A 100 -2.85 -7.19 -10.41
C LYS A 100 -3.71 -7.31 -11.69
N GLU A 101 -4.84 -7.98 -11.69
CA GLU A 101 -5.66 -8.28 -12.85
C GLU A 101 -6.94 -7.48 -12.73
N ASN A 102 -7.43 -6.97 -13.87
CA ASN A 102 -8.69 -6.23 -13.97
C ASN A 102 -8.98 -5.25 -12.80
N CYS A 103 -8.04 -4.34 -12.47
CA CYS A 103 -8.25 -3.26 -11.49
C CYS A 103 -9.52 -2.42 -11.74
N ASP A 104 -10.04 -2.53 -12.96
CA ASP A 104 -11.23 -1.89 -13.45
C ASP A 104 -12.54 -2.59 -13.02
N GLU A 105 -12.50 -3.79 -12.43
CA GLU A 105 -13.66 -4.43 -11.81
C GLU A 105 -14.22 -3.60 -10.64
N TYR A 106 -13.39 -2.76 -10.02
CA TYR A 106 -13.81 -1.78 -9.02
C TYR A 106 -14.46 -0.50 -9.63
N ILE A 107 -14.48 -0.33 -10.96
CA ILE A 107 -15.04 0.86 -11.66
C ILE A 107 -16.49 1.09 -11.30
N ALA A 108 -17.31 0.03 -11.24
CA ALA A 108 -18.74 0.17 -11.01
C ALA A 108 -19.06 0.86 -9.67
N LYS A 109 -18.14 0.78 -8.70
CA LYS A 109 -18.29 1.36 -7.35
C LYS A 109 -17.44 2.60 -7.12
N CYS A 110 -16.38 2.79 -7.91
CA CYS A 110 -15.55 3.98 -7.88
C CYS A 110 -14.96 4.33 -9.26
N PRO A 111 -15.62 5.21 -10.04
CA PRO A 111 -15.13 5.61 -11.37
C PRO A 111 -13.83 6.42 -11.27
N ASP A 112 -13.75 7.42 -10.38
CA ASP A 112 -12.61 8.36 -10.31
C ASP A 112 -11.65 8.06 -9.15
N VAL A 113 -10.64 7.26 -9.45
CA VAL A 113 -9.52 6.96 -8.53
C VAL A 113 -8.22 7.62 -8.96
N PHE A 114 -8.10 7.99 -10.24
CA PHE A 114 -7.07 8.85 -10.81
C PHE A 114 -7.73 9.75 -11.84
#